data_AF-A0A388PIM5-F1
#
_entry.id   AF-A0A388PIM5-F1
#
_cell.length_a   1.000
_cell.length_b   1.000
_cell.length_c   1.000
_cell.angle_alpha   90.00
_cell.angle_beta   90.00
_cell.angle_gamma   90.00
#
_symmetry.space_group_name_H-M   'P 1'
#
loop_
_entity.id
_entity.type
_entity.pdbx_description
1 polymer ?
#
loop_
_entity_poly.entity_id
_entity_poly.type
_entity_poly.pdbx_seq_one_letter_code
_entity_poly.pdbx_strand_id
1 'polypeptide(L)'
;MKLLSFLCLLAITSQAADPIGDVTAPPAELKLPPFYKKYISAQGLPIVASGAVNDYALKETAYLANLMLAKRPDVRTAMIANGSRVIIMGRAEFTTDVPEYAGFKPKDYWDARARGLGGSQTDPVCSCAEENMLAFPGDPYASENIFIHEFAHNIHLRGMLKVDPTFDRRLKATYQAAMAKGLWKGKYAATNHSEYFAEGVQSWFDNNRVNDHDHNHVHLRTQLLEYDPGLAAMCREVFGDTELKYTKPTTRLTGHMAGYDPSTAPKFVWPERLTTAKAEIRKKVDERVQAAEKGPITQPYTK
;
A
#
# COMPACT_ATOMS: atom_id res chain seq x y z
N MET A 1 -47.28 -5.63 38.31
CA MET A 1 -45.82 -5.85 38.16
C MET A 1 -45.40 -5.40 36.77
N LYS A 2 -44.74 -4.23 36.64
CA LYS A 2 -44.14 -3.78 35.37
C LYS A 2 -42.64 -4.09 35.45
N LEU A 3 -42.16 -4.97 34.56
CA LEU A 3 -40.74 -5.25 34.37
C LEU A 3 -40.09 -4.04 33.67
N LEU A 4 -39.16 -3.36 34.35
CA LEU A 4 -38.25 -2.43 33.68
C LEU A 4 -37.10 -3.24 33.06
N SER A 5 -37.02 -3.21 31.73
CA SER A 5 -35.89 -3.73 30.97
C SER A 5 -34.76 -2.70 31.01
N PHE A 6 -33.64 -3.03 31.65
CA PHE A 6 -32.42 -2.21 31.63
C PHE A 6 -31.69 -2.48 30.31
N LEU A 7 -31.81 -1.55 29.36
CA LEU A 7 -31.00 -1.54 28.16
C LEU A 7 -29.60 -1.02 28.52
N CYS A 8 -28.62 -1.92 28.61
CA CYS A 8 -27.23 -1.55 28.85
C CYS A 8 -26.65 -0.99 27.53
N LEU A 9 -26.61 0.33 27.38
CA LEU A 9 -25.86 0.97 26.29
C LEU A 9 -24.37 0.71 26.54
N LEU A 10 -23.77 -0.20 25.76
CA LEU A 10 -22.32 -0.23 25.61
C LEU A 10 -21.91 1.04 24.84
N ALA A 11 -21.31 1.98 25.56
CA ALA A 11 -20.61 3.09 24.94
C ALA A 11 -19.43 2.53 24.15
N ILE A 12 -19.51 2.58 22.82
CA ILE A 12 -18.36 2.36 21.94
C ILE A 12 -17.45 3.58 22.12
N THR A 13 -16.49 3.48 23.03
CA THR A 13 -15.40 4.46 23.08
C THR A 13 -14.58 4.29 21.81
N SER A 14 -14.61 5.28 20.91
CA SER A 14 -13.60 5.38 19.87
C SER A 14 -12.26 5.52 20.56
N GLN A 15 -11.46 4.45 20.54
CA GLN A 15 -10.07 4.54 20.98
C GLN A 15 -9.42 5.56 20.05
N ALA A 16 -9.15 6.77 20.54
CA ALA A 16 -8.36 7.74 19.79
C ALA A 16 -7.04 7.04 19.48
N ALA A 17 -6.61 7.05 18.20
CA ALA A 17 -5.33 6.47 17.84
C ALA A 17 -4.24 7.13 18.69
N ASP A 18 -3.28 6.33 19.17
CA ASP A 18 -2.16 6.87 19.95
C ASP A 18 -1.51 8.02 19.18
N PRO A 19 -1.12 9.11 19.86
CA PRO A 19 -0.50 10.25 19.20
C PRO A 19 0.75 9.80 18.45
N ILE A 20 0.89 10.26 17.20
CA ILE A 20 2.08 10.01 16.39
C ILE A 20 3.25 10.76 17.04
N GLY A 21 4.32 10.02 17.32
CA GLY A 21 5.52 10.55 17.97
C GLY A 21 6.35 11.46 17.06
N ASP A 22 7.50 11.87 17.58
CA ASP A 22 8.47 12.67 16.83
C ASP A 22 9.42 11.80 16.00
N VAL A 23 9.98 12.41 14.97
CA VAL A 23 11.02 11.79 14.14
C VAL A 23 12.35 11.92 14.87
N THR A 24 13.06 10.80 15.01
CA THR A 24 14.37 10.72 15.67
C THR A 24 15.42 10.10 14.74
N ALA A 25 16.66 10.00 15.20
CA ALA A 25 17.63 9.11 14.58
C ALA A 25 17.20 7.63 14.77
N PRO A 26 17.54 6.73 13.83
CA PRO A 26 17.26 5.31 13.99
C PRO A 26 17.96 4.70 15.21
N PRO A 27 17.27 3.89 16.02
CA PRO A 27 17.88 3.13 17.11
C PRO A 27 19.00 2.21 16.59
N ALA A 28 20.12 2.13 17.32
CA ALA A 28 21.29 1.34 16.92
C ALA A 28 20.98 -0.16 16.80
N GLU A 29 20.00 -0.64 17.57
CA GLU A 29 19.54 -2.03 17.61
C GLU A 29 18.97 -2.48 16.26
N LEU A 30 18.47 -1.56 15.43
CA LEU A 30 17.97 -1.87 14.09
C LEU A 30 19.08 -2.19 13.08
N LYS A 31 20.35 -1.89 13.40
CA LYS A 31 21.53 -2.19 12.56
C LYS A 31 21.38 -1.73 11.11
N LEU A 32 20.77 -0.57 10.91
CA LEU A 32 20.46 -0.06 9.57
C LEU A 32 21.71 0.52 8.89
N PRO A 33 21.78 0.48 7.54
CA PRO A 33 22.80 1.18 6.79
C PRO A 33 22.86 2.68 7.16
N PRO A 34 24.05 3.31 7.15
CA PRO A 34 24.21 4.73 7.47
C PRO A 34 23.40 5.69 6.61
N PHE A 35 22.86 5.22 5.47
CA PHE A 35 21.90 5.96 4.63
C PHE A 35 20.70 6.47 5.42
N TYR A 36 20.18 5.66 6.36
CA TYR A 36 19.03 6.00 7.16
C TYR A 36 19.41 6.97 8.28
N LYS A 37 18.80 8.15 8.26
CA LYS A 37 19.03 9.22 9.26
C LYS A 37 17.79 9.57 10.07
N LYS A 38 16.62 9.14 9.62
CA LYS A 38 15.32 9.44 10.22
C LYS A 38 14.55 8.16 10.52
N TYR A 39 13.85 8.17 11.65
CA TYR A 39 13.06 7.07 12.16
C TYR A 39 11.81 7.57 12.86
N ILE A 40 10.70 6.85 12.71
CA ILE A 40 9.53 6.94 13.58
C ILE A 40 8.96 5.54 13.83
N SER A 41 8.31 5.36 14.98
CA SER A 41 7.67 4.10 15.35
C SER A 41 6.16 4.15 15.10
N ALA A 42 5.65 3.20 14.32
CA ALA A 42 4.21 2.93 14.23
C ALA A 42 3.87 1.77 15.17
N GLN A 43 3.75 2.07 16.47
CA GLN A 43 3.54 1.08 17.54
C GLN A 43 4.52 -0.10 17.45
N GLY A 44 5.80 0.20 17.30
CA GLY A 44 6.89 -0.77 17.18
C GLY A 44 7.31 -1.10 15.75
N LEU A 45 6.45 -0.89 14.74
CA LEU A 45 6.83 -1.07 13.33
C LEU A 45 7.79 0.07 12.91
N PRO A 46 9.04 -0.24 12.50
CA PRO A 46 9.99 0.78 12.08
C PRO A 46 9.59 1.43 10.76
N ILE A 47 9.60 2.76 10.73
CA ILE A 47 9.51 3.56 9.51
C ILE A 47 10.78 4.41 9.43
N VAL A 48 11.51 4.29 8.33
CA VAL A 48 12.85 4.87 8.18
C VAL A 48 13.00 5.62 6.88
N ALA A 49 13.88 6.62 6.89
CA ALA A 49 14.16 7.44 5.72
C ALA A 49 15.58 8.00 5.76
N SER A 50 16.05 8.50 4.61
CA SER A 50 17.26 9.31 4.55
C SER A 50 17.05 10.67 5.26
N GLY A 51 18.12 11.45 5.36
CA GLY A 51 18.04 12.81 5.90
C GLY A 51 17.26 13.79 5.00
N ALA A 52 17.05 13.46 3.73
CA ALA A 52 16.44 14.34 2.74
C ALA A 52 14.90 14.38 2.80
N VAL A 53 14.29 13.35 3.40
CA VAL A 53 12.83 13.20 3.49
C VAL A 53 12.25 14.12 4.55
N ASN A 54 11.14 14.79 4.27
CA ASN A 54 10.39 15.61 5.20
C ASN A 54 9.78 14.76 6.34
N ASP A 55 9.92 15.21 7.58
CA ASP A 55 9.44 14.50 8.78
C ASP A 55 7.93 14.21 8.73
N TYR A 56 7.13 15.08 8.09
CA TYR A 56 5.70 14.86 7.94
C TYR A 56 5.37 13.64 7.08
N ALA A 57 6.25 13.24 6.15
CA ALA A 57 6.05 12.00 5.39
C ALA A 57 6.16 10.78 6.31
N LEU A 58 7.14 10.76 7.22
CA LEU A 58 7.28 9.70 8.24
C LEU A 58 6.06 9.67 9.16
N LYS A 59 5.62 10.83 9.64
CA LYS A 59 4.43 10.97 10.49
C LYS A 59 3.17 10.46 9.80
N GLU A 60 2.98 10.81 8.53
CA GLU A 60 1.83 10.35 7.77
C GLU A 60 1.84 8.84 7.53
N THR A 61 2.99 8.27 7.15
CA THR A 61 3.11 6.83 6.99
C THR A 61 2.85 6.09 8.31
N ALA A 62 3.31 6.64 9.44
CA ALA A 62 3.03 6.07 10.76
C ALA A 62 1.53 6.08 11.09
N TYR A 63 0.85 7.17 10.78
CA TYR A 63 -0.60 7.30 10.93
C TYR A 63 -1.36 6.25 10.10
N LEU A 64 -1.04 6.13 8.81
CA LEU A 64 -1.70 5.15 7.93
C LEU A 64 -1.40 3.70 8.35
N ALA A 65 -0.15 3.38 8.70
CA ALA A 65 0.22 2.05 9.19
C ALA A 65 -0.52 1.70 10.49
N ASN A 66 -0.64 2.68 11.39
CA ASN A 66 -1.39 2.50 12.64
C ASN A 66 -2.86 2.20 12.38
N LEU A 67 -3.49 2.94 11.46
CA LEU A 67 -4.88 2.73 11.07
C LEU A 67 -5.09 1.38 10.40
N MET A 68 -4.30 1.04 9.38
CA MET A 68 -4.44 -0.22 8.65
C MET A 68 -4.28 -1.44 9.57
N LEU A 69 -3.49 -1.34 10.64
CA LEU A 69 -3.29 -2.43 11.60
C LEU A 69 -4.06 -2.26 12.92
N ALA A 70 -4.99 -1.30 13.01
CA ALA A 70 -5.65 -0.93 14.26
C ALA A 70 -6.42 -2.10 14.91
N LYS A 71 -6.96 -3.02 14.09
CA LYS A 71 -7.68 -4.22 14.55
C LYS A 71 -6.83 -5.49 14.54
N ARG A 72 -5.54 -5.41 14.18
CA ARG A 72 -4.62 -6.55 14.06
C ARG A 72 -3.27 -6.34 14.74
N PRO A 73 -3.23 -6.15 16.06
CA PRO A 73 -1.98 -6.10 16.81
C PRO A 73 -1.16 -7.40 16.69
N ASP A 74 -1.83 -8.55 16.49
CA ASP A 74 -1.23 -9.86 16.20
C ASP A 74 -0.42 -9.84 14.89
N VAL A 75 -0.99 -9.28 13.82
CA VAL A 75 -0.31 -9.15 12.52
C VAL A 75 0.83 -8.16 12.62
N ARG A 76 0.64 -7.02 13.28
CA ARG A 76 1.72 -6.04 13.52
C ARG A 76 2.90 -6.71 14.22
N THR A 77 2.62 -7.46 15.30
CA THR A 77 3.64 -8.18 16.07
C THR A 77 4.38 -9.18 15.18
N ALA A 78 3.66 -9.95 14.37
CA ALA A 78 4.25 -10.90 13.45
C ALA A 78 5.13 -10.23 12.38
N MET A 79 4.70 -9.09 11.82
CA MET A 79 5.49 -8.29 10.88
C MET A 79 6.80 -7.82 11.53
N ILE A 80 6.73 -7.23 12.72
CA ILE A 80 7.92 -6.74 13.47
C ILE A 80 8.88 -7.90 13.77
N ALA A 81 8.37 -9.01 14.31
CA ALA A 81 9.18 -10.20 14.61
C ALA A 81 9.84 -10.79 13.36
N ASN A 82 9.21 -10.60 12.20
CA ASN A 82 9.71 -11.03 10.90
C ASN A 82 10.53 -9.94 10.20
N GLY A 83 10.98 -8.90 10.93
CA GLY A 83 11.91 -7.88 10.45
C GLY A 83 11.31 -6.83 9.51
N SER A 84 9.99 -6.77 9.36
CA SER A 84 9.34 -5.76 8.52
C SER A 84 9.71 -4.35 8.93
N ARG A 85 10.00 -3.51 7.93
CA ARG A 85 10.12 -2.06 8.08
C ARG A 85 9.57 -1.36 6.84
N VAL A 86 9.15 -0.11 7.02
CA VAL A 86 8.74 0.77 5.92
C VAL A 86 9.86 1.76 5.63
N ILE A 87 10.16 1.96 4.35
CA ILE A 87 11.15 2.91 3.85
C ILE A 87 10.42 4.02 3.09
N ILE A 88 10.70 5.27 3.44
CA ILE A 88 10.24 6.40 2.63
C ILE A 88 11.40 6.89 1.78
N MET A 89 11.22 6.82 0.46
CA MET A 89 12.14 7.41 -0.50
C MET A 89 11.86 8.90 -0.63
N GLY A 90 12.90 9.73 -0.55
CA GLY A 90 12.79 11.14 -0.88
C GLY A 90 12.42 11.37 -2.34
N ARG A 91 11.87 12.54 -2.64
CA ARG A 91 11.44 12.88 -4.01
C ARG A 91 12.52 12.75 -5.10
N ALA A 92 13.80 12.82 -4.71
CA ALA A 92 14.96 12.75 -5.60
C ALA A 92 15.75 11.43 -5.45
N GLU A 93 15.26 10.51 -4.63
CA GLU A 93 15.84 9.18 -4.42
C GLU A 93 14.99 8.15 -5.15
N PHE A 94 15.62 7.20 -5.83
CA PHE A 94 14.95 6.17 -6.61
C PHE A 94 15.16 4.78 -6.01
N THR A 95 14.42 3.80 -6.53
CA THR A 95 14.41 2.42 -6.03
C THR A 95 15.81 1.91 -5.73
N THR A 96 16.73 1.98 -6.68
CA THR A 96 18.08 1.43 -6.50
C THR A 96 19.05 2.32 -5.72
N ASP A 97 18.62 3.50 -5.27
CA ASP A 97 19.37 4.33 -4.33
C ASP A 97 19.12 3.89 -2.87
N VAL A 98 18.04 3.14 -2.63
CA VAL A 98 17.74 2.48 -1.36
C VAL A 98 18.69 1.29 -1.16
N PRO A 99 19.39 1.18 0.00
CA PRO A 99 20.39 0.13 0.22
C PRO A 99 19.90 -1.30 -0.05
N GLU A 100 18.65 -1.61 0.30
CA GLU A 100 18.02 -2.91 0.16
C GLU A 100 17.78 -3.32 -1.31
N TYR A 101 17.69 -2.33 -2.20
CA TYR A 101 17.39 -2.53 -3.62
C TYR A 101 18.57 -2.17 -4.54
N ALA A 102 19.73 -1.78 -3.99
CA ALA A 102 20.89 -1.32 -4.76
C ALA A 102 21.39 -2.35 -5.80
N GLY A 103 21.16 -3.64 -5.52
CA GLY A 103 21.51 -4.75 -6.41
C GLY A 103 20.59 -4.92 -7.62
N PHE A 104 19.43 -4.26 -7.67
CA PHE A 104 18.46 -4.49 -8.74
C PHE A 104 18.99 -4.02 -10.10
N LYS A 105 18.68 -4.81 -11.14
CA LYS A 105 19.09 -4.56 -12.53
C LYS A 105 17.93 -4.88 -13.50
N PRO A 106 17.83 -4.16 -14.64
CA PRO A 106 18.58 -2.93 -14.99
C PRO A 106 18.22 -1.74 -14.08
N LYS A 107 19.19 -0.88 -13.74
CA LYS A 107 18.98 0.25 -12.80
C LYS A 107 17.84 1.16 -13.25
N ASP A 108 17.89 1.65 -14.49
CA ASP A 108 16.90 2.61 -14.98
C ASP A 108 15.50 2.01 -15.08
N TYR A 109 15.39 0.70 -15.32
CA TYR A 109 14.09 0.03 -15.26
C TYR A 109 13.48 0.10 -13.86
N TRP A 110 14.24 -0.29 -12.83
CA TRP A 110 13.74 -0.31 -11.45
C TRP A 110 13.52 1.09 -10.89
N ASP A 111 14.36 2.05 -11.25
CA ASP A 111 14.20 3.44 -10.87
C ASP A 111 13.00 4.11 -11.58
N ALA A 112 12.64 3.68 -12.79
CA ALA A 112 11.50 4.18 -13.55
C ALA A 112 10.17 3.48 -13.25
N ARG A 113 10.22 2.23 -12.77
CA ARG A 113 9.06 1.33 -12.69
C ARG A 113 8.06 1.74 -11.64
N ALA A 114 8.51 2.18 -10.47
CA ALA A 114 7.64 2.39 -9.33
C ALA A 114 8.19 3.46 -8.38
N ARG A 115 7.30 3.97 -7.52
CA ARG A 115 7.64 4.80 -6.36
C ARG A 115 7.26 4.12 -5.04
N GLY A 116 7.21 2.80 -5.05
CA GLY A 116 6.99 1.94 -3.90
C GLY A 116 7.16 0.46 -4.27
N LEU A 117 7.40 -0.38 -3.26
CA LEU A 117 7.53 -1.83 -3.37
C LEU A 117 7.04 -2.47 -2.07
N GLY A 118 6.19 -3.49 -2.13
CA GLY A 118 5.58 -4.12 -0.95
C GLY A 118 6.42 -5.17 -0.21
N GLY A 119 7.59 -5.51 -0.75
CA GLY A 119 8.45 -6.57 -0.23
C GLY A 119 8.02 -7.97 -0.68
N SER A 120 8.50 -9.01 0.01
CA SER A 120 8.20 -10.41 -0.33
C SER A 120 8.28 -11.33 0.90
N GLN A 121 8.17 -12.65 0.71
CA GLN A 121 8.40 -13.60 1.81
C GLN A 121 9.87 -13.65 2.29
N THR A 122 10.82 -13.11 1.54
CA THR A 122 12.24 -13.06 1.92
C THR A 122 12.76 -11.63 2.08
N ASP A 123 12.14 -10.67 1.40
CA ASP A 123 12.43 -9.25 1.54
C ASP A 123 11.44 -8.61 2.52
N PRO A 124 11.87 -8.19 3.72
CA PRO A 124 10.96 -7.68 4.72
C PRO A 124 10.55 -6.22 4.47
N VAL A 125 11.16 -5.52 3.51
CA VAL A 125 10.98 -4.07 3.40
C VAL A 125 9.82 -3.69 2.49
N CYS A 126 8.96 -2.81 3.00
CA CYS A 126 7.99 -2.07 2.21
C CYS A 126 8.57 -0.69 1.91
N SER A 127 8.34 -0.12 0.72
CA SER A 127 8.73 1.24 0.43
C SER A 127 7.60 2.03 -0.24
N CYS A 128 7.61 3.33 -0.01
CA CYS A 128 6.76 4.31 -0.69
C CYS A 128 7.54 5.61 -0.85
N ALA A 129 7.00 6.57 -1.59
CA ALA A 129 7.68 7.83 -1.87
C ALA A 129 7.04 9.02 -1.16
N GLU A 130 7.91 9.94 -0.75
CA GLU A 130 7.56 11.18 -0.08
C GLU A 130 6.51 12.00 -0.84
N GLU A 131 6.64 12.11 -2.18
CA GLU A 131 5.68 12.87 -2.98
C GLU A 131 4.26 12.33 -2.90
N ASN A 132 4.09 11.01 -2.72
CA ASN A 132 2.79 10.41 -2.55
C ASN A 132 2.26 10.60 -1.12
N MET A 133 3.15 10.47 -0.13
CA MET A 133 2.80 10.65 1.28
C MET A 133 2.40 12.08 1.62
N LEU A 134 2.92 13.07 0.89
CA LEU A 134 2.66 14.49 1.14
C LEU A 134 1.88 15.19 0.01
N ALA A 135 1.42 14.43 -1.00
CA ALA A 135 0.65 14.92 -2.14
C ALA A 135 1.35 16.07 -2.90
N PHE A 136 2.66 15.91 -3.16
CA PHE A 136 3.42 16.90 -3.91
C PHE A 136 2.91 17.04 -5.34
N PRO A 137 2.98 18.24 -5.94
CA PRO A 137 2.76 18.41 -7.37
C PRO A 137 3.66 17.47 -8.18
N GLY A 138 3.08 16.80 -9.19
CA GLY A 138 3.82 15.88 -10.05
C GLY A 138 3.94 14.44 -9.53
N ASP A 139 3.38 14.10 -8.36
CA ASP A 139 3.27 12.72 -7.88
C ASP A 139 2.66 11.80 -8.96
N PRO A 140 3.37 10.75 -9.41
CA PRO A 140 2.85 9.82 -10.41
C PRO A 140 1.65 8.98 -9.91
N TYR A 141 1.43 8.94 -8.59
CA TYR A 141 0.33 8.24 -7.91
C TYR A 141 -0.68 9.21 -7.28
N ALA A 142 -0.82 10.44 -7.81
CA ALA A 142 -1.65 11.49 -7.20
C ALA A 142 -3.14 11.11 -7.04
N SER A 143 -3.65 10.17 -7.83
CA SER A 143 -5.03 9.67 -7.76
C SER A 143 -5.26 8.61 -6.68
N GLU A 144 -4.22 8.19 -5.97
CA GLU A 144 -4.28 7.17 -4.90
C GLU A 144 -3.23 7.43 -3.83
N ASN A 145 -3.06 6.48 -2.92
CA ASN A 145 -1.94 6.44 -2.00
C ASN A 145 -1.28 5.06 -2.12
N ILE A 146 -0.12 5.03 -2.77
CA ILE A 146 0.58 3.80 -3.12
C ILE A 146 1.06 3.07 -1.86
N PHE A 147 1.29 3.76 -0.75
CA PHE A 147 1.64 3.11 0.50
C PHE A 147 0.55 2.14 0.97
N ILE A 148 -0.74 2.45 0.77
CA ILE A 148 -1.83 1.53 1.14
C ILE A 148 -1.73 0.22 0.33
N HIS A 149 -1.38 0.31 -0.95
CA HIS A 149 -1.14 -0.85 -1.82
C HIS A 149 0.08 -1.67 -1.36
N GLU A 150 1.23 -1.02 -1.26
CA GLU A 150 2.50 -1.70 -0.93
C GLU A 150 2.47 -2.28 0.48
N PHE A 151 1.82 -1.59 1.41
CA PHE A 151 1.66 -2.08 2.76
C PHE A 151 0.67 -3.24 2.83
N ALA A 152 -0.33 -3.33 1.95
CA ALA A 152 -1.17 -4.51 1.83
C ALA A 152 -0.37 -5.76 1.43
N HIS A 153 0.56 -5.63 0.48
CA HIS A 153 1.51 -6.70 0.15
C HIS A 153 2.37 -7.10 1.35
N ASN A 154 2.90 -6.12 2.09
CA ASN A 154 3.74 -6.42 3.26
C ASN A 154 2.94 -7.08 4.40
N ILE A 155 1.72 -6.60 4.67
CA ILE A 155 0.78 -7.21 5.62
C ILE A 155 0.49 -8.64 5.21
N HIS A 156 0.21 -8.89 3.93
CA HIS A 156 -0.02 -10.24 3.41
C HIS A 156 1.20 -11.15 3.65
N LEU A 157 2.36 -10.77 3.12
CA LEU A 157 3.51 -11.66 2.99
C LEU A 157 4.37 -11.77 4.26
N ARG A 158 4.39 -10.72 5.10
CA ARG A 158 5.21 -10.68 6.33
C ARG A 158 4.40 -10.88 7.60
N GLY A 159 3.11 -10.54 7.57
CA GLY A 159 2.21 -10.63 8.72
C GLY A 159 1.24 -11.81 8.64
N MET A 160 0.29 -11.77 7.71
CA MET A 160 -0.79 -12.76 7.61
C MET A 160 -0.27 -14.18 7.44
N LEU A 161 0.74 -14.40 6.59
CA LEU A 161 1.36 -15.73 6.43
C LEU A 161 2.01 -16.29 7.71
N LYS A 162 2.36 -15.43 8.67
CA LYS A 162 2.91 -15.84 9.97
C LYS A 162 1.83 -16.12 11.00
N VAL A 163 0.73 -15.38 10.94
CA VAL A 163 -0.43 -15.57 11.83
C VAL A 163 -1.30 -16.75 11.38
N ASP A 164 -1.59 -16.84 10.09
CA ASP A 164 -2.38 -17.91 9.47
C ASP A 164 -1.67 -18.42 8.19
N PRO A 165 -0.96 -19.56 8.28
CA PRO A 165 -0.30 -20.17 7.13
C PRO A 165 -1.26 -20.60 6.01
N THR A 166 -2.58 -20.65 6.26
CA THR A 166 -3.57 -21.02 5.25
C THR A 166 -4.09 -19.84 4.44
N PHE A 167 -3.80 -18.60 4.86
CA PHE A 167 -4.35 -17.38 4.28
C PHE A 167 -4.10 -17.27 2.77
N ASP A 168 -2.86 -17.45 2.33
CA ASP A 168 -2.47 -17.31 0.92
C ASP A 168 -3.16 -18.36 0.02
N ARG A 169 -3.36 -19.59 0.52
CA ARG A 169 -4.12 -20.62 -0.20
C ARG A 169 -5.59 -20.19 -0.36
N ARG A 170 -6.20 -19.62 0.68
CA ARG A 170 -7.59 -19.11 0.61
C ARG A 170 -7.69 -17.89 -0.32
N LEU A 171 -6.70 -17.00 -0.28
CA LEU A 171 -6.61 -15.86 -1.20
C LEU A 171 -6.49 -16.31 -2.66
N LYS A 172 -5.63 -17.29 -2.96
CA LYS A 172 -5.50 -17.88 -4.30
C LYS A 172 -6.80 -18.50 -4.79
N ALA A 173 -7.50 -19.25 -3.96
CA ALA A 173 -8.80 -19.82 -4.30
C ALA A 173 -9.86 -18.74 -4.57
N THR A 174 -9.87 -17.67 -3.75
CA THR A 174 -10.77 -16.51 -3.92
C THR A 174 -10.49 -15.79 -5.24
N TYR A 175 -9.22 -15.51 -5.52
CA TYR A 175 -8.76 -14.94 -6.79
C TYR A 175 -9.20 -15.78 -7.98
N GLN A 176 -8.96 -17.09 -7.96
CA GLN A 176 -9.36 -18.00 -9.05
C GLN A 176 -10.87 -17.98 -9.29
N ALA A 177 -11.68 -17.97 -8.22
CA ALA A 177 -13.12 -17.86 -8.32
C ALA A 177 -13.59 -16.52 -8.90
N ALA A 178 -12.93 -15.41 -8.56
CA ALA A 178 -13.20 -14.09 -9.13
C ALA A 178 -12.86 -14.05 -10.63
N MET A 179 -11.70 -14.57 -11.03
CA MET A 179 -11.28 -14.64 -12.43
C MET A 179 -12.21 -15.53 -13.26
N ALA A 180 -12.67 -16.65 -12.71
CA ALA A 180 -13.63 -17.55 -13.38
C ALA A 180 -14.98 -16.87 -13.66
N LYS A 181 -15.36 -15.87 -12.85
CA LYS A 181 -16.55 -15.02 -13.06
C LYS A 181 -16.30 -13.84 -14.00
N GLY A 182 -15.08 -13.69 -14.52
CA GLY A 182 -14.69 -12.56 -15.35
C GLY A 182 -14.52 -11.25 -14.59
N LEU A 183 -14.48 -11.29 -13.25
CA LEU A 183 -14.20 -10.09 -12.45
C LEU A 183 -12.78 -9.61 -12.73
N TRP A 184 -12.62 -8.29 -12.78
CA TRP A 184 -11.34 -7.59 -12.95
C TRP A 184 -10.66 -7.86 -14.30
N LYS A 185 -11.40 -8.40 -15.27
CA LYS A 185 -10.86 -8.73 -16.60
C LYS A 185 -10.12 -7.53 -17.22
N GLY A 186 -8.86 -7.75 -17.59
CA GLY A 186 -8.01 -6.73 -18.21
C GLY A 186 -7.50 -5.65 -17.26
N LYS A 187 -7.74 -5.79 -15.95
CA LYS A 187 -7.34 -4.84 -14.90
C LYS A 187 -6.17 -5.35 -14.09
N TYR A 188 -5.50 -4.45 -13.39
CA TYR A 188 -4.27 -4.76 -12.67
C TYR A 188 -4.48 -5.83 -11.59
N ALA A 189 -5.62 -5.77 -10.89
CA ALA A 189 -6.09 -6.79 -9.95
C ALA A 189 -6.18 -8.22 -10.54
N ALA A 190 -6.29 -8.37 -11.86
CA ALA A 190 -6.29 -9.68 -12.54
C ALA A 190 -4.89 -10.19 -12.91
N THR A 191 -3.82 -9.48 -12.53
CA THR A 191 -2.44 -9.89 -12.84
C THR A 191 -2.03 -11.12 -12.04
N ASN A 192 -2.31 -11.13 -10.74
CA ASN A 192 -2.10 -12.27 -9.85
C ASN A 192 -2.86 -12.05 -8.51
N HIS A 193 -2.93 -13.09 -7.69
CA HIS A 193 -3.62 -13.06 -6.39
C HIS A 193 -3.07 -12.03 -5.37
N SER A 194 -1.79 -11.64 -5.47
CA SER A 194 -1.22 -10.59 -4.60
C SER A 194 -1.73 -9.21 -5.02
N GLU A 195 -1.67 -8.87 -6.31
CA GLU A 195 -2.22 -7.60 -6.82
C GLU A 195 -3.73 -7.54 -6.58
N TYR A 196 -4.44 -8.65 -6.80
CA TYR A 196 -5.85 -8.79 -6.47
C TYR A 196 -6.15 -8.39 -5.02
N PHE A 197 -5.32 -8.85 -4.07
CA PHE A 197 -5.46 -8.44 -2.68
C PHE A 197 -5.17 -6.95 -2.48
N ALA A 198 -4.02 -6.46 -2.94
CA ALA A 198 -3.61 -5.07 -2.71
C ALA A 198 -4.59 -4.03 -3.31
N GLU A 199 -5.07 -4.28 -4.53
CA GLU A 199 -6.13 -3.48 -5.19
C GLU A 199 -7.46 -3.53 -4.43
N GLY A 200 -7.81 -4.72 -3.92
CA GLY A 200 -8.94 -4.91 -3.02
C GLY A 200 -8.81 -4.08 -1.76
N VAL A 201 -7.62 -4.04 -1.15
CA VAL A 201 -7.36 -3.25 0.07
C VAL A 201 -7.46 -1.76 -0.20
N GLN A 202 -6.95 -1.27 -1.33
CA GLN A 202 -7.16 0.13 -1.70
C GLN A 202 -8.64 0.47 -1.85
N SER A 203 -9.41 -0.41 -2.48
CA SER A 203 -10.87 -0.25 -2.59
C SER A 203 -11.54 -0.33 -1.23
N TRP A 204 -11.09 -1.24 -0.35
CA TRP A 204 -11.58 -1.37 1.02
C TRP A 204 -11.38 -0.09 1.84
N PHE A 205 -10.39 0.74 1.51
CA PHE A 205 -10.12 2.01 2.18
C PHE A 205 -10.46 3.24 1.33
N ASP A 206 -11.37 3.09 0.36
CA ASP A 206 -11.89 4.17 -0.49
C ASP A 206 -10.77 4.97 -1.20
N ASN A 207 -9.68 4.29 -1.60
CA ASN A 207 -8.46 4.91 -2.13
C ASN A 207 -7.97 4.25 -3.43
N ASN A 208 -8.77 3.40 -4.07
CA ASN A 208 -8.35 2.88 -5.37
C ASN A 208 -8.54 3.93 -6.48
N ARG A 209 -7.80 3.78 -7.55
CA ARG A 209 -8.02 4.52 -8.79
C ARG A 209 -9.30 4.03 -9.46
N VAL A 210 -9.89 4.89 -10.27
CA VAL A 210 -11.20 4.64 -10.89
C VAL A 210 -11.16 4.90 -12.39
N ASN A 211 -11.72 3.96 -13.15
CA ASN A 211 -11.99 4.07 -14.58
C ASN A 211 -10.80 4.54 -15.44
N ASP A 212 -9.63 3.96 -15.20
CA ASP A 212 -8.47 4.15 -16.07
C ASP A 212 -8.06 2.85 -16.77
N HIS A 213 -6.89 2.86 -17.40
CA HIS A 213 -6.33 1.71 -18.09
C HIS A 213 -6.27 0.47 -17.18
N ASP A 214 -5.73 0.62 -15.98
CA ASP A 214 -5.43 -0.46 -15.04
C ASP A 214 -6.57 -0.75 -14.06
N HIS A 215 -7.51 0.18 -13.87
CA HIS A 215 -8.58 0.09 -12.86
C HIS A 215 -9.98 0.12 -13.50
N ASN A 216 -10.97 -0.49 -12.84
CA ASN A 216 -12.37 -0.42 -13.25
C ASN A 216 -13.13 0.60 -12.37
N HIS A 217 -14.45 0.45 -12.25
CA HIS A 217 -15.30 1.35 -11.46
C HIS A 217 -15.16 1.14 -9.94
N VAL A 218 -14.61 0.02 -9.48
CA VAL A 218 -14.57 -0.40 -8.08
C VAL A 218 -13.39 0.27 -7.38
N HIS A 219 -13.70 1.36 -6.68
CA HIS A 219 -12.71 2.13 -5.92
C HIS A 219 -13.13 2.41 -4.47
N LEU A 220 -14.38 2.09 -4.13
CA LEU A 220 -14.94 2.24 -2.80
C LEU A 220 -15.23 0.88 -2.18
N ARG A 221 -15.25 0.82 -0.85
CA ARG A 221 -15.59 -0.38 -0.08
C ARG A 221 -16.98 -0.88 -0.43
N THR A 222 -17.94 0.04 -0.56
CA THR A 222 -19.33 -0.27 -0.91
C THR A 222 -19.43 -0.96 -2.27
N GLN A 223 -18.67 -0.49 -3.26
CA GLN A 223 -18.60 -1.11 -4.58
C GLN A 223 -17.90 -2.46 -4.51
N LEU A 224 -16.83 -2.60 -3.71
CA LEU A 224 -16.13 -3.88 -3.56
C LEU A 224 -17.04 -4.95 -2.94
N LEU A 225 -17.83 -4.58 -1.92
CA LEU A 225 -18.80 -5.47 -1.27
C LEU A 225 -19.84 -6.03 -2.26
N GLU A 226 -20.26 -5.22 -3.22
CA GLU A 226 -21.23 -5.61 -4.24
C GLU A 226 -20.58 -6.40 -5.38
N TYR A 227 -19.47 -5.90 -5.90
CA TYR A 227 -18.82 -6.42 -7.11
C TYR A 227 -18.02 -7.71 -6.85
N ASP A 228 -17.25 -7.76 -5.77
CA ASP A 228 -16.42 -8.91 -5.39
C ASP A 228 -16.51 -9.20 -3.89
N PRO A 229 -17.63 -9.78 -3.41
CA PRO A 229 -17.82 -10.09 -2.00
C PRO A 229 -16.79 -11.09 -1.45
N GLY A 230 -16.13 -11.88 -2.32
CA GLY A 230 -15.04 -12.78 -1.92
C GLY A 230 -13.80 -12.01 -1.50
N LEU A 231 -13.34 -11.08 -2.34
CA LEU A 231 -12.24 -10.17 -1.99
C LEU A 231 -12.59 -9.29 -0.77
N ALA A 232 -13.83 -8.81 -0.71
CA ALA A 232 -14.31 -8.03 0.42
C ALA A 232 -14.22 -8.81 1.75
N ALA A 233 -14.53 -10.12 1.73
CA ALA A 233 -14.39 -10.97 2.90
C ALA A 233 -12.93 -11.16 3.32
N MET A 234 -12.01 -11.33 2.37
CA MET A 234 -10.57 -11.39 2.64
C MET A 234 -10.07 -10.07 3.26
N CYS A 235 -10.52 -8.92 2.76
CA CYS A 235 -10.20 -7.61 3.34
C CYS A 235 -10.79 -7.47 4.75
N ARG A 236 -12.05 -7.86 4.97
CA ARG A 236 -12.69 -7.83 6.29
C ARG A 236 -11.95 -8.70 7.31
N GLU A 237 -11.44 -9.87 6.92
CA GLU A 237 -10.66 -10.71 7.82
C GLU A 237 -9.36 -10.01 8.27
N VAL A 238 -8.69 -9.31 7.35
CA VAL A 238 -7.42 -8.64 7.65
C VAL A 238 -7.65 -7.32 8.38
N PHE A 239 -8.66 -6.54 8.02
CA PHE A 239 -8.82 -5.16 8.51
C PHE A 239 -9.98 -4.98 9.47
N GLY A 240 -10.81 -6.01 9.68
CA GLY A 240 -12.08 -5.89 10.40
C GLY A 240 -12.95 -4.79 9.80
N ASP A 241 -13.71 -4.12 10.66
CA ASP A 241 -14.51 -2.96 10.27
C ASP A 241 -13.73 -1.64 10.37
N THR A 242 -12.40 -1.67 10.30
CA THR A 242 -11.58 -0.44 10.29
C THR A 242 -12.03 0.43 9.14
N GLU A 243 -12.60 1.60 9.44
CA GLU A 243 -12.92 2.62 8.44
C GLU A 243 -11.75 3.58 8.29
N LEU A 244 -11.13 3.57 7.11
CA LEU A 244 -10.26 4.64 6.64
C LEU A 244 -10.93 5.22 5.40
N LYS A 245 -11.43 6.44 5.52
CA LYS A 245 -11.75 7.29 4.37
C LYS A 245 -10.51 8.11 4.10
N TYR A 246 -9.62 7.59 3.27
CA TYR A 246 -8.38 8.29 2.99
C TYR A 246 -8.69 9.66 2.37
N THR A 247 -8.10 10.70 2.95
CA THR A 247 -8.01 12.02 2.32
C THR A 247 -6.56 12.42 2.25
N LYS A 248 -6.23 13.19 1.21
CA LYS A 248 -4.88 13.71 1.03
C LYS A 248 -4.46 14.51 2.27
N PRO A 249 -3.19 14.43 2.70
CA PRO A 249 -2.69 15.12 3.90
C PRO A 249 -2.96 16.63 3.88
N THR A 250 -2.96 17.24 2.69
CA THR A 250 -3.23 18.65 2.48
C THR A 250 -4.63 19.10 2.90
N THR A 251 -5.59 18.17 3.03
CA THR A 251 -6.95 18.47 3.51
C THR A 251 -7.13 18.28 5.02
N ARG A 252 -6.07 17.84 5.73
CA ARG A 252 -6.13 17.48 7.16
C ARG A 252 -4.88 17.94 7.91
N LEU A 253 -4.64 19.25 7.90
CA LEU A 253 -3.50 19.93 8.55
C LEU A 253 -3.67 20.08 10.08
N THR A 254 -4.02 18.98 10.74
CA THR A 254 -4.21 18.88 12.20
C THR A 254 -3.52 17.63 12.72
N GLY A 255 -3.43 17.48 14.05
CA GLY A 255 -2.77 16.32 14.66
C GLY A 255 -1.31 16.20 14.21
N HIS A 256 -0.92 15.05 13.67
CA HIS A 256 0.45 14.79 13.21
C HIS A 256 0.86 15.60 11.98
N MET A 257 -0.10 16.23 11.29
CA MET A 257 0.13 17.15 10.17
C MET A 257 0.06 18.63 10.59
N ALA A 258 -0.14 18.93 11.88
CA ALA A 258 -0.15 20.31 12.35
C ALA A 258 1.21 20.98 12.09
N GLY A 259 1.20 22.12 11.39
CA GLY A 259 2.40 22.86 11.02
C GLY A 259 3.02 22.46 9.67
N TYR A 260 2.48 21.45 8.98
CA TYR A 260 2.85 21.19 7.59
C TYR A 260 2.25 22.28 6.68
N ASP A 261 3.08 22.87 5.81
CA ASP A 261 2.64 23.85 4.80
C ASP A 261 2.75 23.27 3.38
N PRO A 262 1.63 22.81 2.79
CA PRO A 262 1.60 22.28 1.43
C PRO A 262 2.06 23.27 0.35
N SER A 263 2.00 24.58 0.60
CA SER A 263 2.41 25.58 -0.40
C SER A 263 3.92 25.60 -0.65
N THR A 264 4.69 25.07 0.30
CA THR A 264 6.15 24.88 0.21
C THR A 264 6.54 23.53 -0.40
N ALA A 265 5.57 22.68 -0.75
CA ALA A 265 5.83 21.35 -1.29
C ALA A 265 6.63 21.45 -2.61
N PRO A 266 7.76 20.75 -2.73
CA PRO A 266 8.49 20.71 -3.98
C PRO A 266 7.71 19.92 -5.04
N LYS A 267 7.96 20.20 -6.31
CA LYS A 267 7.44 19.38 -7.42
C LYS A 267 8.29 18.11 -7.59
N PHE A 268 7.64 16.96 -7.72
CA PHE A 268 8.29 15.75 -8.21
C PHE A 268 8.45 15.80 -9.73
N VAL A 269 9.65 15.44 -10.21
CA VAL A 269 9.97 15.40 -11.64
C VAL A 269 10.83 14.16 -11.88
N TRP A 270 10.40 13.33 -12.82
CA TRP A 270 11.21 12.21 -13.29
C TRP A 270 12.51 12.72 -13.93
N PRO A 271 13.69 12.22 -13.55
CA PRO A 271 14.96 12.63 -14.14
C PRO A 271 15.04 12.17 -15.60
N GLU A 272 15.71 12.97 -16.43
CA GLU A 272 15.80 12.75 -17.88
C GLU A 272 16.35 11.37 -18.25
N ARG A 273 17.30 10.85 -17.45
CA ARG A 273 17.87 9.50 -17.62
C ARG A 273 16.83 8.37 -17.68
N LEU A 274 15.66 8.57 -17.05
CA LEU A 274 14.61 7.55 -16.98
C LEU A 274 13.60 7.61 -18.12
N THR A 275 13.73 8.57 -19.04
CA THR A 275 12.76 8.79 -20.12
C THR A 275 12.56 7.54 -20.98
N THR A 276 13.65 6.92 -21.44
CA THR A 276 13.59 5.71 -22.27
C THR A 276 12.96 4.53 -21.53
N ALA A 277 13.43 4.26 -20.30
CA ALA A 277 12.90 3.16 -19.49
C ALA A 277 11.40 3.31 -19.23
N LYS A 278 10.92 4.54 -18.94
CA LYS A 278 9.50 4.82 -18.76
C LYS A 278 8.68 4.56 -20.03
N ALA A 279 9.19 4.98 -21.19
CA ALA A 279 8.52 4.75 -22.47
C ALA A 279 8.40 3.24 -22.78
N GLU A 280 9.45 2.47 -22.52
CA GLU A 280 9.44 1.01 -22.70
C GLU A 280 8.47 0.32 -21.74
N ILE A 281 8.42 0.74 -20.48
CA ILE A 281 7.49 0.21 -19.48
C ILE A 281 6.06 0.48 -19.94
N ARG A 282 5.75 1.71 -20.38
CA ARG A 282 4.42 2.06 -20.86
C ARG A 282 4.01 1.22 -22.06
N LYS A 283 4.90 1.06 -23.04
CA LYS A 283 4.66 0.22 -24.22
C LYS A 283 4.30 -1.22 -23.84
N LYS A 284 5.05 -1.84 -22.92
CA LYS A 284 4.77 -3.22 -22.46
C LYS A 284 3.42 -3.34 -21.76
N VAL A 285 3.02 -2.31 -21.02
CA VAL A 285 1.71 -2.25 -20.35
C VAL A 285 0.58 -2.19 -21.39
N ASP A 286 0.72 -1.32 -22.39
CA ASP A 286 -0.27 -1.19 -23.47
C ASP A 286 -0.38 -2.51 -24.28
N GLU A 287 0.75 -3.17 -24.59
CA GLU A 287 0.79 -4.47 -25.27
C GLU A 287 0.06 -5.57 -24.47
N ARG A 288 0.26 -5.60 -23.15
CA ARG A 288 -0.42 -6.56 -22.25
C ARG A 288 -1.94 -6.38 -22.29
N VAL A 289 -2.42 -5.14 -22.27
CA VAL A 289 -3.87 -4.87 -22.27
C VAL A 289 -4.49 -5.20 -23.62
N GLN A 290 -3.85 -4.85 -24.73
CA GLN A 290 -4.32 -5.27 -26.06
C GLN A 290 -4.40 -6.79 -26.20
N ALA A 291 -3.46 -7.54 -25.61
CA ALA A 291 -3.52 -8.99 -25.60
C ALA A 291 -4.69 -9.52 -24.76
N ALA A 292 -4.99 -8.90 -23.61
CA ALA A 292 -6.10 -9.29 -22.75
C ALA A 292 -7.48 -9.00 -23.39
N GLU A 293 -7.60 -7.92 -24.16
CA GLU A 293 -8.82 -7.58 -24.90
C GLU A 293 -9.12 -8.55 -26.05
N LYS A 294 -8.09 -9.05 -26.74
CA LYS A 294 -8.23 -10.01 -27.85
C LYS A 294 -8.67 -11.41 -27.42
N GLY A 295 -8.66 -11.70 -26.10
CA GLY A 295 -8.96 -13.03 -25.56
C GLY A 295 -7.86 -14.05 -25.86
N PRO A 296 -7.93 -15.28 -25.31
CA PRO A 296 -6.99 -16.33 -25.67
C PRO A 296 -7.04 -16.58 -27.18
N ILE A 297 -5.87 -16.61 -27.82
CA ILE A 297 -5.77 -17.09 -29.20
C ILE A 297 -6.18 -18.56 -29.17
N THR A 298 -7.42 -18.86 -29.56
CA THR A 298 -7.84 -20.21 -29.89
C THR A 298 -7.12 -20.58 -31.17
N GLN A 299 -5.92 -21.16 -31.09
CA GLN A 299 -5.43 -21.93 -32.21
C GLN A 299 -6.41 -23.10 -32.40
N PRO A 300 -6.99 -23.29 -33.60
CA PRO A 300 -7.80 -24.46 -33.84
C PRO A 300 -6.93 -25.69 -33.63
N TYR A 301 -7.38 -26.60 -32.76
CA TYR A 301 -6.86 -27.95 -32.67
C TYR A 301 -7.03 -28.60 -34.04
N THR A 302 -5.98 -28.64 -34.87
CA THR A 302 -5.93 -29.52 -36.03
C THR A 302 -5.67 -30.93 -35.50
N LYS A 303 -6.63 -31.84 -35.76
CA LYS A 303 -6.49 -33.28 -35.53
C LYS A 303 -5.33 -33.87 -36.31
#